data_AF-A0A377TM40-F1
#
_entry.id   AF-A0A377TM40-F1
#
_cell.length_a   1.000
_cell.length_b   1.000
_cell.length_c   1.000
_cell.angle_alpha   90.00
_cell.angle_beta   90.00
_cell.angle_gamma   90.00
#
_symmetry.space_group_name_H-M   'P 1'
#
loop_
_entity.id
_entity.type
_entity.pdbx_description
1 polymer ?
#
loop_
_entity_poly.entity_id
_entity_poly.type
_entity_poly.pdbx_seq_one_letter_code
_entity_poly.pdbx_strand_id
1 'polypeptide(L)'
;MGKLVLDYQEKPHQFTVKHFELKTLYADEWKPDPQTKQVIDGWNKQLDQLVQQVITQSPVELTRAYGISSPLGNLAADALLLAAGRSTQMALTNSGGIRNEIPPGR
;
A
#
# COMPACT_ATOMS: atom_id res chain seq x y z
N MET A 1 -10.47 -9.72 5.28
CA MET A 1 -11.45 -9.09 6.20
C MET A 1 -11.85 -10.12 7.24
N GLY A 2 -11.71 -9.78 8.53
CA GLY A 2 -12.04 -10.67 9.63
C GLY A 2 -13.51 -10.54 10.02
N LYS A 3 -14.24 -11.65 10.12
CA LYS A 3 -15.61 -11.71 10.61
C LYS A 3 -15.64 -12.57 11.86
N LEU A 4 -15.94 -11.94 13.00
CA LEU A 4 -16.15 -12.61 14.27
C LEU A 4 -17.64 -12.65 14.58
N VAL A 5 -18.18 -13.86 14.79
CA VAL A 5 -19.56 -14.08 15.22
C VAL A 5 -19.53 -14.58 16.65
N LEU A 6 -20.15 -13.82 17.55
CA LEU A 6 -20.23 -14.13 18.97
C LEU A 6 -21.61 -14.71 19.29
N ASP A 7 -21.64 -15.63 20.24
CA ASP A 7 -22.87 -16.03 20.94
C ASP A 7 -22.93 -15.25 22.25
N TYR A 8 -23.94 -14.39 22.39
CA TYR A 8 -24.09 -13.45 23.51
C TYR A 8 -25.29 -13.83 24.36
N GLN A 9 -25.06 -14.08 25.65
CA GLN A 9 -26.07 -14.61 26.58
C GLN A 9 -26.74 -13.51 27.42
N GLU A 10 -26.92 -12.32 26.85
CA GLU A 10 -27.51 -11.13 27.51
C GLU A 10 -26.82 -10.67 28.81
N LYS A 11 -25.69 -11.29 29.16
CA LYS A 11 -24.89 -10.94 30.33
C LYS A 11 -23.68 -10.11 29.90
N PRO A 12 -23.53 -8.88 30.40
CA PRO A 12 -22.44 -8.00 30.01
C PRO A 12 -21.08 -8.68 30.09
N HIS A 13 -20.27 -8.49 29.05
CA HIS A 13 -18.91 -9.04 28.93
C HIS A 13 -18.83 -10.58 28.92
N GLN A 14 -19.95 -11.30 28.82
CA GLN A 14 -19.97 -12.76 28.69
C GLN A 14 -20.49 -13.17 27.31
N PHE A 15 -19.58 -13.72 26.52
CA PHE A 15 -19.87 -14.27 25.21
C PHE A 15 -18.92 -15.43 24.91
N THR A 16 -19.32 -16.30 24.00
CA THR A 16 -18.45 -17.31 23.41
C THR A 16 -18.27 -17.04 21.93
N VAL A 17 -17.19 -17.55 21.34
CA VAL A 17 -16.99 -17.45 19.89
C VAL A 17 -17.83 -18.51 19.22
N LYS A 18 -18.81 -18.10 18.42
CA LYS A 18 -19.63 -19.00 17.61
C LYS A 18 -18.94 -19.39 16.32
N HIS A 19 -18.32 -18.42 15.65
CA HIS A 19 -17.60 -18.63 14.40
C HIS A 19 -16.59 -17.50 14.16
N PHE A 20 -15.47 -17.84 13.53
CA PHE A 20 -14.48 -16.86 13.07
C PHE A 20 -14.00 -17.23 11.67
N GLU A 21 -13.94 -16.24 10.79
CA GLU A 21 -13.39 -16.36 9.45
C GLU A 21 -12.46 -15.18 9.15
N LEU A 22 -11.26 -15.49 8.65
CA LEU A 22 -10.40 -14.50 8.03
C LEU A 22 -10.49 -14.66 6.51
N LYS A 23 -11.39 -13.90 5.89
CA LYS A 23 -11.66 -14.02 4.45
C LYS A 23 -10.69 -13.18 3.64
N THR A 24 -9.91 -13.79 2.76
CA THR A 24 -9.18 -13.08 1.71
C THR A 24 -10.17 -12.49 0.72
N LEU A 25 -9.96 -11.25 0.28
CA LEU A 25 -10.83 -10.57 -0.67
C LEU A 25 -10.16 -10.57 -2.04
N TYR A 26 -10.65 -11.42 -2.95
CA TYR A 26 -10.25 -11.41 -4.35
C TYR A 26 -11.26 -10.59 -5.16
N ALA A 27 -10.81 -9.62 -5.95
CA ALA A 27 -11.71 -8.63 -6.58
C ALA A 27 -12.73 -9.26 -7.55
N ASP A 28 -12.38 -10.38 -8.18
CA ASP A 28 -13.22 -11.14 -9.11
C ASP A 28 -14.38 -11.91 -8.42
N GLU A 29 -14.29 -12.12 -7.11
CA GLU A 29 -15.34 -12.77 -6.32
C GLU A 29 -16.42 -11.80 -5.81
N TRP A 30 -16.24 -10.49 -5.97
CA TRP A 30 -17.12 -9.47 -5.38
C TRP A 30 -17.67 -8.48 -6.40
N LYS A 31 -18.94 -8.13 -6.23
CA LYS A 31 -19.54 -6.99 -6.93
C LYS A 31 -19.28 -5.71 -6.13
N PRO A 32 -18.64 -4.69 -6.70
CA PRO A 32 -18.39 -3.44 -5.98
C PRO A 32 -19.72 -2.74 -5.67
N ASP A 33 -19.81 -2.13 -4.50
CA ASP A 33 -20.93 -1.24 -4.18
C ASP A 33 -20.91 -0.02 -5.13
N PRO A 34 -22.01 0.24 -5.86
CA PRO A 34 -22.02 1.26 -6.92
C PRO A 34 -21.83 2.68 -6.38
N GLN A 35 -22.33 2.99 -5.18
CA GLN A 35 -22.20 4.33 -4.59
C GLN A 35 -20.75 4.60 -4.17
N THR A 36 -20.11 3.62 -3.53
CA THR A 36 -18.69 3.69 -3.16
C THR A 36 -17.80 3.81 -4.39
N LYS A 37 -18.07 3.02 -5.44
CA LYS A 37 -17.33 3.11 -6.70
C LYS A 37 -17.45 4.50 -7.33
N GLN A 38 -18.65 5.08 -7.35
CA GLN A 38 -18.87 6.41 -7.93
C GLN A 38 -18.04 7.50 -7.23
N VAL A 39 -17.91 7.44 -5.90
CA VAL A 39 -17.08 8.38 -5.14
C VAL A 39 -15.60 8.20 -5.48
N ILE A 40 -15.11 6.96 -5.54
CA ILE A 40 -13.72 6.65 -5.93
C ILE A 40 -13.43 7.15 -7.34
N ASP A 41 -14.31 6.86 -8.30
CA ASP A 41 -14.17 7.30 -9.69
C ASP A 41 -14.11 8.83 -9.79
N GLY A 42 -14.92 9.53 -8.99
CA GLY A 42 -14.92 11.00 -8.91
C GLY A 42 -13.57 11.56 -8.46
N TRP A 43 -13.00 11.01 -7.39
CA TRP A 43 -11.68 11.43 -6.89
C TRP A 43 -10.54 11.08 -7.84
N ASN A 44 -10.57 9.88 -8.44
CA ASN A 44 -9.58 9.48 -9.42
C ASN A 44 -9.55 10.48 -10.59
N LYS A 45 -10.72 10.85 -11.12
CA LYS A 45 -10.82 11.84 -12.20
C LYS A 45 -10.25 13.20 -11.83
N GLN A 46 -10.41 13.65 -10.59
CA GLN A 46 -9.87 14.93 -10.13
C GLN A 46 -8.34 14.92 -10.03
N LEU A 47 -7.74 13.78 -9.66
CA LEU A 47 -6.30 13.65 -9.48
C LEU A 47 -5.56 13.19 -10.75
N ASP A 48 -6.28 12.61 -11.70
CA ASP A 48 -5.74 11.95 -12.90
C ASP A 48 -4.71 12.81 -13.64
N GLN A 49 -5.05 14.08 -13.89
CA GLN A 49 -4.17 14.99 -14.62
C GLN A 49 -2.79 15.18 -13.97
N LEU A 50 -2.73 15.15 -12.63
CA LEU A 50 -1.49 15.31 -11.88
C LEU A 50 -0.71 13.99 -11.79
N VAL A 51 -1.38 12.88 -11.52
CA VAL A 51 -0.73 11.60 -11.20
C VAL A 51 -0.39 10.75 -12.43
N GLN A 52 -0.98 11.04 -13.59
CA GLN A 52 -0.69 10.32 -14.85
C GLN A 52 0.65 10.73 -15.50
N GLN A 53 1.30 11.79 -15.01
CA GLN A 53 2.56 12.24 -15.58
C GLN A 53 3.65 11.19 -15.37
N VAL A 54 4.19 10.68 -16.48
CA VAL A 54 5.34 9.77 -16.45
C VAL A 54 6.60 10.57 -16.12
N ILE A 55 7.23 10.25 -15.00
CA ILE A 55 8.47 10.89 -14.54
C ILE A 55 9.71 10.01 -14.74
N THR A 56 9.53 8.70 -14.92
CA THR A 56 10.62 7.73 -15.09
C THR A 56 10.09 6.40 -15.63
N GLN A 57 11.00 5.48 -15.93
CA GLN A 57 10.73 4.13 -16.42
C GLN A 57 11.65 3.12 -15.74
N SER A 58 11.20 1.87 -15.61
CA SER A 58 11.99 0.79 -15.04
C SER A 58 11.79 -0.50 -15.84
N PRO A 59 12.86 -1.21 -16.25
CA PRO A 59 12.74 -2.46 -16.98
C PRO A 59 12.21 -3.62 -16.11
N VAL A 60 12.19 -3.45 -14.79
CA VAL A 60 11.77 -4.44 -13.80
C VAL A 60 10.92 -3.79 -12.70
N GLU A 61 10.19 -4.60 -11.94
CA GLU A 61 9.51 -4.12 -10.74
C GLU A 61 10.53 -3.65 -9.69
N LEU A 62 10.32 -2.46 -9.13
CA LEU A 62 11.11 -1.96 -8.01
C LEU A 62 10.45 -2.39 -6.70
N THR A 63 11.11 -3.30 -6.00
CA THR A 63 10.60 -3.90 -4.76
C THR A 63 11.13 -3.18 -3.52
N ARG A 64 10.50 -3.48 -2.37
CA ARG A 64 10.88 -3.02 -1.04
C ARG A 64 11.23 -4.20 -0.13
N ALA A 65 12.08 -3.96 0.87
CA ALA A 65 12.40 -4.94 1.91
C ALA A 65 12.56 -4.26 3.27
N TYR A 66 12.24 -4.98 4.36
CA TYR A 66 12.21 -4.39 5.70
C TYR A 66 13.50 -4.61 6.50
N GLY A 67 14.10 -5.79 6.40
CA GLY A 67 15.32 -6.15 7.15
C GLY A 67 16.62 -6.14 6.32
N ILE A 68 16.53 -5.87 5.02
CA ILE A 68 17.64 -5.88 4.07
C ILE A 68 17.45 -4.75 3.03
N SER A 69 18.47 -4.48 2.23
CA SER A 69 18.38 -3.57 1.08
C SER A 69 17.38 -4.06 0.03
N SER A 70 16.87 -3.11 -0.76
CA SER A 70 15.94 -3.38 -1.87
C SER A 70 16.11 -2.32 -2.96
N PRO A 71 15.66 -2.57 -4.20
CA PRO A 71 15.74 -1.58 -5.29
C PRO A 71 15.17 -0.21 -4.91
N LEU A 72 13.98 -0.14 -4.30
CA LEU A 72 13.40 1.12 -3.85
C LEU A 72 14.14 1.75 -2.67
N GLY A 73 14.63 0.93 -1.73
CA GLY A 73 15.43 1.43 -0.61
C GLY A 73 16.73 2.10 -1.08
N ASN A 74 17.42 1.45 -2.03
CA ASN A 74 18.62 1.99 -2.65
C ASN A 74 18.32 3.27 -3.42
N LEU A 75 17.30 3.24 -4.31
CA LEU A 75 16.90 4.41 -5.08
C LEU A 75 16.54 5.61 -4.20
N ALA A 76 15.79 5.41 -3.12
CA ALA A 76 15.40 6.47 -2.21
C ALA A 76 16.61 7.07 -1.47
N ALA A 77 17.53 6.22 -0.97
CA ALA A 77 18.76 6.68 -0.33
C ALA A 77 19.66 7.44 -1.32
N ASP A 78 19.83 6.92 -2.54
CA ASP A 78 20.64 7.56 -3.58
C ASP A 78 20.04 8.92 -4.00
N ALA A 79 18.72 9.02 -4.13
CA ALA A 79 18.02 10.27 -4.43
C ALA A 79 18.20 11.31 -3.31
N LEU A 80 18.11 10.89 -2.04
CA LEU A 80 18.38 11.77 -0.90
C LEU A 80 19.83 12.24 -0.87
N LEU A 81 20.78 11.33 -1.12
CA LEU A 81 22.20 11.65 -1.18
C LEU A 81 22.50 12.67 -2.29
N LEU A 82 21.91 12.46 -3.48
CA LEU A 82 22.01 13.38 -4.60
C LEU A 82 21.46 14.77 -4.24
N ALA A 83 20.28 14.82 -3.59
CA ALA A 83 19.64 16.06 -3.18
C ALA A 83 20.41 16.80 -2.07
N ALA A 84 21.08 16.08 -1.17
CA ALA A 84 21.87 16.65 -0.08
C ALA A 84 23.20 17.30 -0.54
N GLY A 85 23.60 17.09 -1.80
CA GLY A 85 24.76 17.74 -2.41
C GLY A 85 26.10 17.07 -2.14
N ARG A 86 27.14 17.54 -2.85
CA ARG A 86 28.44 16.85 -3.01
C ARG A 86 29.28 16.67 -1.74
N SER A 87 29.02 17.46 -0.69
CA SER A 87 29.71 17.32 0.59
C SER A 87 29.15 16.19 1.46
N THR A 88 27.97 15.66 1.11
CA THR A 88 27.30 14.60 1.84
C THR A 88 27.83 13.25 1.36
N GLN A 89 28.26 12.40 2.30
CA GLN A 89 28.91 11.12 1.99
C GLN A 89 27.94 9.93 2.00
N MET A 90 26.82 10.05 2.72
CA MET A 90 25.81 9.01 2.82
C MET A 90 24.44 9.60 3.14
N ALA A 91 23.39 8.87 2.75
CA ALA A 91 22.02 9.15 3.16
C ALA A 91 21.39 7.87 3.72
N LEU A 92 20.49 8.05 4.69
CA LEU A 92 19.74 6.96 5.32
C LEU A 92 18.25 7.29 5.25
N THR A 93 17.45 6.28 4.96
CA THR A 93 16.00 6.36 4.99
C THR A 93 15.42 5.07 5.56
N ASN A 94 14.25 5.15 6.19
CA ASN A 94 13.64 4.04 6.90
C ASN A 94 12.78 3.18 5.96
N SER A 95 12.95 1.85 6.03
CA SER A 95 12.16 0.92 5.21
C SER A 95 10.64 1.04 5.43
N GLY A 96 10.20 1.39 6.65
CA GLY A 96 8.78 1.61 6.96
C GLY A 96 8.15 2.83 6.26
N GLY A 97 8.96 3.72 5.68
CA GLY A 97 8.53 4.85 4.86
C GLY A 97 8.22 4.48 3.40
N ILE A 98 8.69 3.33 2.91
CA ILE A 98 8.46 2.86 1.55
C ILE A 98 7.23 1.94 1.55
N ARG A 99 6.14 2.41 0.92
CA ARG A 99 4.79 1.88 1.17
C ARG A 99 4.22 1.00 0.06
N ASN A 100 4.86 0.96 -1.10
CA ASN A 100 4.38 0.20 -2.24
C ASN A 100 5.54 -0.15 -3.17
N GLU A 101 5.35 -1.17 -3.98
CA GLU A 101 6.20 -1.50 -5.13
C GLU A 101 5.96 -0.48 -6.27
N ILE A 102 6.92 -0.35 -7.19
CA ILE A 102 6.73 0.39 -8.45
C ILE A 102 6.77 -0.62 -9.60
N PRO A 103 5.67 -0.76 -10.37
CA PRO A 103 5.61 -1.68 -11.50
C PRO A 103 6.66 -1.37 -12.58
N PRO A 104 7.04 -2.37 -13.41
CA PRO A 104 7.82 -2.12 -14.60
C PRO A 104 7.06 -1.22 -15.59
N GLY A 105 7.79 -0.43 -16.37
CA GLY A 105 7.25 0.48 -17.38
C GLY A 105 8.28 0.83 -18.46
N ARG A 106 7.80 1.10 -19.67
CA ARG A 106 8.56 1.54 -20.85
C ARG A 106 8.02 2.83 -21.41
#